data_AF-A0A8H7YK75-F1
#
_entry.id   AF-A0A8H7YK75-F1
#
_cell.length_a   1.000
_cell.length_b   1.000
_cell.length_c   1.000
_cell.angle_alpha   90.00
_cell.angle_beta   90.00
_cell.angle_gamma   90.00
#
_symmetry.space_group_name_H-M   'P 1'
#
loop_
_entity.id
_entity.type
_entity.pdbx_description
1 polymer ?
#
loop_
_entity_poly.entity_id
_entity_poly.type
_entity_poly.pdbx_seq_one_letter_code
_entity_poly.pdbx_strand_id
1 'polypeptide(L)'
;MVGLILVFAFSAFIFIATFACRHQQPSASRTPMQRNLGMKKQGPKPWRGNLIGAVPLKSDSTTSQTTSITSHTFRELFPRARPFYLAEGGANIVYKFTIQNEHAPSITTNGGGQQRDNRKLLRLRKQIKSATPYADTVNNFDSYIKPMFDNHELVDQELVRLPKGFIAYCNEQLRVDEARNSRPKERYGVYLSTKEPFGLMITDMTPVTGSGECLWEFKPKWLLQSPSAPPDAKRCRTCALREMKNFNARNAGNSEKQSFCPLDLVSDNFEEVLRATRFICGGHGRKRVAAFLHRNSTLLRLQECQRQMNAVGLPGLQANFRERAISMTLRDCTMFVKVPLDELQPLEARLGDLDFKSGIGGKLQYWRETESRLIEDGWYSGTHPDQKSSECSLQGPRDDFPTFEERET
;
A
#
# COMPACT_ATOMS: atom_id res chain seq x y z
N MET A 1 -33.65 -7.18 -27.57
CA MET A 1 -32.61 -7.93 -26.83
C MET A 1 -31.44 -6.99 -26.59
N VAL A 2 -31.43 -6.29 -25.47
CA VAL A 2 -30.40 -5.29 -25.13
C VAL A 2 -29.60 -5.82 -23.95
N GLY A 3 -28.32 -6.11 -24.20
CA GLY A 3 -27.41 -6.73 -23.25
C GLY A 3 -26.91 -5.74 -22.20
N LEU A 4 -27.20 -6.06 -20.94
CA LEU A 4 -26.71 -5.39 -19.74
C LEU A 4 -25.24 -5.80 -19.52
N ILE A 5 -24.28 -4.90 -19.77
CA ILE A 5 -22.88 -5.11 -19.35
C ILE A 5 -22.68 -4.42 -18.00
N LEU A 6 -22.82 -5.22 -16.93
CA LEU A 6 -22.44 -4.84 -15.57
C LEU A 6 -20.90 -4.75 -15.46
N VAL A 7 -20.37 -3.53 -15.47
CA VAL A 7 -18.94 -3.26 -15.22
C VAL A 7 -18.70 -3.24 -13.71
N PHE A 8 -18.35 -4.38 -13.12
CA PHE A 8 -17.81 -4.45 -11.76
C PHE A 8 -16.32 -4.10 -11.75
N ALA A 9 -15.99 -2.81 -11.61
CA ALA A 9 -14.63 -2.36 -11.35
C ALA A 9 -14.28 -2.54 -9.86
N PHE A 10 -13.61 -3.65 -9.52
CA PHE A 10 -13.08 -3.88 -8.17
C PHE A 10 -11.97 -2.87 -7.84
N SER A 11 -12.30 -1.82 -7.07
CA SER A 11 -11.31 -1.08 -6.32
C SER A 11 -10.90 -1.88 -5.09
N ALA A 12 -9.72 -2.51 -5.16
CA ALA A 12 -9.09 -3.14 -4.00
C ALA A 12 -8.55 -2.06 -3.04
N PHE A 13 -9.42 -1.60 -2.14
CA PHE A 13 -9.02 -0.90 -0.92
C PHE A 13 -8.67 -1.95 0.15
N ILE A 14 -7.48 -1.83 0.73
CA ILE A 14 -7.14 -2.45 2.01
C ILE A 14 -7.54 -1.42 3.06
N PHE A 15 -8.24 -1.88 4.09
CA PHE A 15 -8.61 -1.12 5.27
C PHE A 15 -8.19 -2.01 6.45
N ILE A 16 -6.94 -1.88 6.92
CA ILE A 16 -6.53 -2.52 8.19
C ILE A 16 -6.99 -1.64 9.38
N ALA A 17 -7.17 -0.33 9.18
CA ALA A 17 -7.40 0.61 10.28
C ALA A 17 -8.87 0.77 10.75
N THR A 18 -9.89 0.35 9.98
CA THR A 18 -11.29 0.55 10.42
C THR A 18 -11.70 -0.31 11.62
N PHE A 19 -10.88 -1.31 11.99
CA PHE A 19 -11.18 -2.20 13.12
C PHE A 19 -10.80 -1.60 14.48
N ALA A 20 -9.84 -0.67 14.53
CA ALA A 20 -9.33 -0.14 15.80
C ALA A 20 -10.22 0.97 16.42
N CYS A 21 -10.96 1.74 15.62
CA CYS A 21 -11.74 2.88 16.14
C CYS A 21 -13.07 2.51 16.84
N ARG A 22 -13.56 1.26 16.74
CA ARG A 22 -14.89 0.91 17.27
C ARG A 22 -14.95 0.54 18.75
N HIS A 23 -13.81 0.44 19.46
CA HIS A 23 -13.81 -0.22 20.77
C HIS A 23 -13.25 0.55 21.97
N GLN A 24 -12.97 1.86 21.90
CA GLN A 24 -12.50 2.60 23.08
C GLN A 24 -13.11 4.00 23.18
N GLN A 25 -14.22 4.10 23.93
CA GLN A 25 -14.45 5.20 24.85
C GLN A 25 -14.40 4.60 26.26
N PRO A 26 -13.61 5.18 27.18
CA PRO A 26 -14.25 6.06 28.16
C PRO A 26 -13.40 7.27 28.66
N SER A 27 -14.14 8.36 28.92
CA SER A 27 -14.04 9.41 29.97
C SER A 27 -12.68 9.91 30.52
N ALA A 28 -12.38 11.17 30.17
CA ALA A 28 -11.96 12.33 30.99
C ALA A 28 -11.03 12.17 32.23
N SER A 29 -9.93 12.94 32.25
CA SER A 29 -9.76 14.12 33.13
C SER A 29 -8.41 14.83 32.91
N ARG A 30 -8.46 16.17 32.92
CA ARG A 30 -7.36 17.13 32.68
C ARG A 30 -6.61 17.44 33.98
N THR A 31 -5.29 17.67 33.92
CA THR A 31 -4.66 18.94 34.40
C THR A 31 -3.20 19.06 33.90
N PRO A 32 -2.68 20.29 33.66
CA PRO A 32 -1.48 20.55 32.86
C PRO A 32 -0.27 20.99 33.70
N MET A 33 0.96 20.85 33.19
CA MET A 33 2.05 21.71 33.65
C MET A 33 3.12 22.02 32.60
N GLN A 34 3.68 23.22 32.77
CA GLN A 34 4.38 24.08 31.83
C GLN A 34 5.77 23.62 31.34
N ARG A 35 6.01 24.01 30.07
CA ARG A 35 7.24 24.53 29.45
C ARG A 35 8.39 24.92 30.40
N ASN A 36 9.63 24.62 30.00
CA ASN A 36 10.51 25.60 29.33
C ASN A 36 11.89 25.06 28.91
N LEU A 37 12.38 25.62 27.79
CA LEU A 37 13.78 26.01 27.43
C LEU A 37 14.87 24.93 27.59
N GLY A 38 15.64 24.51 26.59
CA GLY A 38 15.99 25.06 25.28
C GLY A 38 17.47 24.74 25.05
N MET A 39 17.90 24.40 23.82
CA MET A 39 19.24 24.73 23.30
C MET A 39 19.50 24.12 21.91
N LYS A 40 19.92 25.04 21.03
CA LYS A 40 20.97 24.95 20.01
C LYS A 40 21.01 23.77 19.04
N LYS A 41 20.58 24.12 17.83
CA LYS A 41 20.93 23.56 16.52
C LYS A 41 22.45 23.41 16.34
N GLN A 42 22.86 22.25 15.82
CA GLN A 42 24.03 22.10 14.96
C GLN A 42 23.63 21.20 13.78
N GLY A 43 23.74 21.71 12.56
CA GLY A 43 23.45 20.95 11.35
C GLY A 43 24.71 20.27 10.80
N PRO A 44 24.57 19.23 9.96
CA PRO A 44 25.62 18.82 9.05
C PRO A 44 25.25 19.06 7.58
N LYS A 45 26.32 19.32 6.83
CA LYS A 45 26.44 19.66 5.41
C LYS A 45 26.07 18.50 4.47
N PRO A 46 25.76 18.79 3.20
CA PRO A 46 25.16 17.84 2.25
C PRO A 46 26.16 16.78 1.75
N TRP A 47 25.67 15.54 1.65
CA TRP A 47 26.34 14.46 0.95
C TRP A 47 26.05 14.53 -0.56
N ARG A 48 27.10 14.66 -1.37
CA ARG A 48 27.09 14.41 -2.81
C ARG A 48 27.51 12.96 -3.06
N GLY A 49 26.63 12.16 -3.65
CA GLY A 49 26.96 10.85 -4.20
C GLY A 49 26.60 10.81 -5.68
N ASN A 50 27.63 10.80 -6.54
CA ASN A 50 27.51 10.59 -7.97
C ASN A 50 27.13 9.13 -8.24
N LEU A 51 26.01 8.90 -8.94
CA LEU A 51 25.71 7.62 -9.60
C LEU A 51 25.83 7.84 -11.10
N ILE A 52 27.02 7.54 -11.64
CA ILE A 52 27.25 7.37 -13.07
C ILE A 52 27.35 5.87 -13.32
N GLY A 53 26.57 5.35 -14.26
CA GLY A 53 26.73 3.98 -14.76
C GLY A 53 25.43 3.29 -15.17
N ALA A 54 24.67 3.86 -16.11
CA ALA A 54 23.63 3.12 -16.82
C ALA A 54 24.28 2.10 -17.76
N VAL A 55 24.15 0.81 -17.45
CA VAL A 55 24.50 -0.28 -18.38
C VAL A 55 23.26 -0.62 -19.21
N PRO A 56 23.33 -0.68 -20.55
CA PRO A 56 22.18 -1.05 -21.38
C PRO A 56 21.82 -2.52 -21.18
N LEU A 57 20.57 -2.82 -20.81
CA LEU A 57 20.06 -4.20 -20.82
C LEU A 57 19.87 -4.67 -22.27
N LYS A 58 20.62 -5.70 -22.66
CA LYS A 58 20.42 -6.42 -23.92
C LYS A 58 19.07 -7.14 -23.92
N SER A 59 18.43 -7.08 -25.08
CA SER A 59 17.26 -7.87 -25.44
C SER A 59 17.66 -9.33 -25.67
N ASP A 60 17.10 -10.26 -24.90
CA ASP A 60 17.15 -11.68 -25.25
C ASP A 60 15.74 -12.25 -25.48
N SER A 61 15.64 -12.86 -26.65
CA SER A 61 14.51 -13.58 -27.21
C SER A 61 14.21 -14.88 -26.46
N THR A 62 12.91 -15.13 -26.33
CA THR A 62 12.21 -16.40 -26.11
C THR A 62 13.06 -17.68 -26.07
N THR A 63 13.22 -18.26 -24.88
CA THR A 63 13.28 -19.72 -24.70
C THR A 63 12.69 -20.08 -23.34
N SER A 64 11.63 -20.90 -23.36
CA SER A 64 10.98 -21.45 -22.17
C SER A 64 11.97 -22.34 -21.40
N GLN A 65 12.62 -21.80 -20.39
CA GLN A 65 13.34 -22.59 -19.39
C GLN A 65 12.43 -22.79 -18.18
N THR A 66 11.94 -24.01 -18.04
CA THR A 66 11.37 -24.51 -16.79
C THR A 66 12.49 -24.50 -15.75
N THR A 67 12.58 -23.46 -14.94
CA THR A 67 13.47 -23.43 -13.78
C THR A 67 12.94 -24.41 -12.74
N SER A 68 13.52 -25.61 -12.77
CA SER A 68 13.50 -26.56 -11.68
C SER A 68 13.85 -25.84 -10.38
N ILE A 69 12.93 -25.82 -9.42
CA ILE A 69 13.18 -25.37 -8.05
C ILE A 69 14.13 -26.41 -7.46
N THR A 70 15.43 -26.19 -7.62
CA THR A 70 16.48 -26.90 -6.89
C THR A 70 16.19 -26.82 -5.40
N SER A 71 16.47 -27.92 -4.69
CA SER A 71 16.29 -28.17 -3.25
C SER A 71 16.68 -27.00 -2.33
N HIS A 72 15.83 -25.98 -2.26
CA HIS A 72 15.84 -25.03 -1.16
C HIS A 72 15.04 -25.64 -0.01
N THR A 73 15.68 -25.83 1.13
CA THR A 73 15.03 -26.17 2.38
C THR A 73 14.14 -24.99 2.77
N PHE A 74 12.89 -24.99 2.28
CA PHE A 74 11.94 -23.94 2.61
C PHE A 74 11.64 -24.00 4.11
N ARG A 75 11.62 -22.84 4.75
CA ARG A 75 11.13 -22.73 6.11
C ARG A 75 9.68 -23.20 6.17
N GLU A 76 9.41 -24.18 7.02
CA GLU A 76 8.04 -24.63 7.29
C GLU A 76 7.40 -23.74 8.34
N LEU A 77 6.15 -23.33 8.10
CA LEU A 77 5.33 -22.73 9.13
C LEU A 77 5.05 -23.81 10.19
N PHE A 78 5.15 -23.43 11.47
CA PHE A 78 4.98 -24.35 12.59
C PHE A 78 3.69 -25.18 12.46
N PRO A 79 3.74 -26.52 12.64
CA PRO A 79 2.59 -27.41 12.42
C PRO A 79 1.32 -27.07 13.22
N ARG A 80 1.45 -26.32 14.33
CA ARG A 80 0.35 -25.89 15.20
C ARG A 80 0.08 -24.39 15.15
N ALA A 81 0.52 -23.69 14.11
CA ALA A 81 0.20 -22.30 13.91
C ALA A 81 -1.34 -22.13 13.80
N ARG A 82 -1.91 -21.27 14.64
CA ARG A 82 -3.35 -20.94 14.57
C ARG A 82 -3.53 -19.57 13.90
N PRO A 83 -4.15 -19.49 12.71
CA PRO A 83 -4.37 -18.24 12.01
C PRO A 83 -5.59 -17.49 12.56
N PHE A 84 -5.49 -16.16 12.62
CA PHE A 84 -6.54 -15.23 12.98
C PHE A 84 -6.70 -14.22 11.84
N TYR A 85 -7.89 -14.15 11.25
CA TYR A 85 -8.17 -13.21 10.16
C TYR A 85 -7.88 -11.77 10.62
N LEU A 86 -7.05 -11.06 9.86
CA LEU A 86 -6.72 -9.66 10.14
C LEU A 86 -7.38 -8.72 9.13
N ALA A 87 -7.11 -8.93 7.84
CA ALA A 87 -7.62 -8.09 6.77
C ALA A 87 -7.55 -8.78 5.41
N GLU A 88 -8.25 -8.24 4.41
CA GLU A 88 -8.15 -8.74 3.04
C GLU A 88 -8.22 -7.64 1.97
N GLY A 89 -7.40 -7.83 0.92
CA GLY A 89 -7.43 -7.03 -0.30
C GLY A 89 -8.14 -7.77 -1.44
N GLY A 90 -7.96 -7.30 -2.68
CA GLY A 90 -8.53 -7.96 -3.86
C GLY A 90 -7.90 -9.32 -4.18
N ALA A 91 -6.61 -9.51 -3.87
CA ALA A 91 -5.83 -10.68 -4.26
C ALA A 91 -5.35 -11.54 -3.08
N ASN A 92 -5.30 -11.00 -1.86
CA ASN A 92 -4.68 -11.65 -0.72
C ASN A 92 -5.50 -11.44 0.56
N ILE A 93 -5.35 -12.35 1.51
CA ILE A 93 -5.86 -12.26 2.88
C ILE A 93 -4.65 -12.30 3.81
N VAL A 94 -4.64 -11.46 4.83
CA VAL A 94 -3.58 -11.39 5.84
C VAL A 94 -4.12 -11.91 7.16
N TYR A 95 -3.33 -12.75 7.82
CA TYR A 95 -3.64 -13.38 9.08
C TYR A 95 -2.57 -13.02 10.11
N LYS A 96 -2.99 -12.74 11.35
CA LYS A 96 -2.11 -12.95 12.51
C LYS A 96 -2.02 -14.44 12.78
N PHE A 97 -0.94 -14.91 13.40
CA PHE A 97 -0.87 -16.30 13.82
C PHE A 97 -0.13 -16.43 15.15
N THR A 98 -0.54 -17.43 15.95
CA THR A 98 0.16 -17.77 17.19
C THR A 98 0.84 -19.11 17.05
N ILE A 99 2.06 -19.23 17.59
CA ILE A 99 2.78 -20.49 17.72
C ILE A 99 2.60 -20.97 19.17
N GLN A 100 1.85 -22.04 19.37
CA GLN A 100 1.74 -22.66 20.70
C GLN A 100 3.00 -23.49 20.96
N ASN A 101 3.88 -23.04 21.87
CA ASN A 101 4.95 -23.87 22.41
C ASN A 101 4.34 -24.85 23.42
N GLU A 102 4.43 -26.16 23.17
CA GLU A 102 4.08 -27.15 24.19
C GLU A 102 5.23 -27.50 25.14
N HIS A 103 6.46 -27.03 24.93
CA HIS A 103 7.56 -27.31 25.85
C HIS A 103 8.49 -26.10 25.95
N ALA A 104 8.37 -25.34 27.05
CA ALA A 104 9.43 -24.46 27.50
C ALA A 104 10.23 -25.17 28.60
N PRO A 105 11.46 -25.65 28.33
CA PRO A 105 12.51 -25.60 29.31
C PRO A 105 13.38 -24.38 29.01
N SER A 106 13.54 -23.55 30.05
CA SER A 106 14.77 -22.83 30.38
C SER A 106 15.44 -22.01 29.28
N ILE A 107 15.34 -20.69 29.45
CA ILE A 107 16.39 -19.68 29.19
C ILE A 107 17.62 -20.27 28.48
N THR A 108 17.60 -20.29 27.15
CA THR A 108 18.83 -20.32 26.37
C THR A 108 19.10 -18.90 25.92
N THR A 109 20.27 -18.41 26.24
CA THR A 109 20.79 -17.04 26.07
C THR A 109 20.94 -16.59 24.61
N ASN A 110 20.27 -17.24 23.65
CA ASN A 110 20.21 -16.87 22.24
C ASN A 110 18.74 -16.71 21.80
N GLY A 111 17.98 -15.85 22.49
CA GLY A 111 16.55 -15.59 22.28
C GLY A 111 16.17 -14.84 20.99
N GLY A 112 17.01 -14.88 19.95
CA GLY A 112 16.80 -14.13 18.71
C GLY A 112 15.74 -14.72 17.77
N GLY A 113 15.51 -16.04 17.79
CA GLY A 113 14.62 -16.72 16.84
C GLY A 113 13.13 -16.58 17.16
N GLN A 114 12.72 -16.83 18.40
CA GLN A 114 11.30 -16.82 18.80
C GLN A 114 10.69 -15.41 18.88
N GLN A 115 11.47 -14.39 19.27
CA GLN A 115 10.98 -13.00 19.25
C GLN A 115 10.78 -12.46 17.82
N ARG A 116 11.53 -12.97 16.84
CA ARG A 116 11.44 -12.50 15.44
C ARG A 116 10.15 -12.93 14.75
N ASP A 117 9.59 -14.09 15.09
CA ASP A 117 8.34 -14.59 14.49
C ASP A 117 7.08 -13.97 15.08
N ASN A 118 7.12 -13.52 16.34
CA ASN A 118 6.03 -12.75 16.95
C ASN A 118 5.83 -11.36 16.33
N ARG A 119 6.66 -10.97 15.35
CA ARG A 119 6.57 -9.72 14.58
C ARG A 119 6.28 -9.97 13.09
N LYS A 120 5.63 -11.09 12.78
CA LYS A 120 5.27 -11.45 11.41
C LYS A 120 3.78 -11.74 11.27
N LEU A 121 3.27 -11.48 10.06
CA LEU A 121 1.92 -11.83 9.62
C LEU A 121 2.01 -12.87 8.52
N LEU A 122 0.95 -13.65 8.33
CA LEU A 122 0.84 -14.60 7.25
C LEU A 122 -0.08 -14.06 6.16
N ARG A 123 0.47 -13.84 4.97
CA ARG A 123 -0.25 -13.39 3.78
C ARG A 123 -0.51 -14.57 2.85
N LEU A 124 -1.79 -14.83 2.58
CA LEU A 124 -2.27 -15.94 1.77
C LEU A 124 -3.01 -15.44 0.53
N ARG A 125 -2.71 -16.07 -0.61
CA ARG A 125 -3.23 -15.71 -1.93
C ARG A 125 -4.63 -16.27 -2.18
N LYS A 126 -5.51 -15.42 -2.71
CA LYS A 126 -6.86 -15.81 -3.17
C LYS A 126 -6.80 -16.58 -4.49
N GLN A 127 -7.80 -17.42 -4.72
CA GLN A 127 -8.04 -18.10 -5.98
C GLN A 127 -8.71 -17.14 -6.97
N ILE A 128 -7.89 -16.38 -7.72
CA ILE A 128 -8.37 -15.46 -8.77
C ILE A 128 -7.63 -15.71 -10.10
N LYS A 129 -8.26 -15.37 -11.22
CA LYS A 129 -7.71 -15.61 -12.59
C LYS A 129 -6.40 -14.89 -12.85
N SER A 130 -6.21 -13.70 -12.27
CA SER A 130 -5.02 -12.85 -12.48
C SER A 130 -3.94 -13.06 -11.40
N ALA A 131 -4.04 -14.12 -10.61
CA ALA A 131 -3.09 -14.42 -9.55
C ALA A 131 -1.74 -14.87 -10.11
N THR A 132 -0.67 -14.33 -9.55
CA THR A 132 0.71 -14.77 -9.79
C THR A 132 1.07 -15.87 -8.78
N PRO A 133 1.73 -16.97 -9.20
CA PRO A 133 2.26 -17.99 -8.28
C PRO A 133 3.20 -17.41 -7.22
N TYR A 134 3.38 -18.11 -6.10
CA TYR A 134 4.21 -17.59 -5.01
C TYR A 134 5.69 -17.51 -5.39
N ALA A 135 6.21 -18.52 -6.10
CA ALA A 135 7.59 -18.54 -6.55
C ALA A 135 7.91 -17.30 -7.41
N ASP A 136 7.04 -16.98 -8.36
CA ASP A 136 7.15 -15.78 -9.20
C ASP A 136 7.01 -14.50 -8.37
N THR A 137 6.10 -14.47 -7.40
CA THR A 137 5.89 -13.29 -6.54
C THR A 137 7.15 -12.94 -5.75
N VAL A 138 7.78 -13.95 -5.15
CA VAL A 138 9.01 -13.78 -4.34
C VAL A 138 10.18 -13.45 -5.24
N ASN A 139 10.38 -14.20 -6.33
CA ASN A 139 11.45 -13.93 -7.29
C ASN A 139 11.35 -12.51 -7.87
N ASN A 140 10.15 -12.05 -8.21
CA ASN A 140 9.95 -10.70 -8.73
C ASN A 140 10.27 -9.63 -7.66
N PHE A 141 9.87 -9.85 -6.42
CA PHE A 141 10.17 -8.94 -5.33
C PHE A 141 11.68 -8.88 -5.06
N ASP A 142 12.33 -10.01 -4.85
CA ASP A 142 13.74 -10.08 -4.50
C ASP A 142 14.65 -9.61 -5.63
N SER A 143 14.31 -9.92 -6.88
CA SER A 143 15.16 -9.56 -8.03
C SER A 143 14.99 -8.12 -8.50
N TYR A 144 13.80 -7.53 -8.34
CA TYR A 144 13.49 -6.23 -8.97
C TYR A 144 13.04 -5.15 -8.01
N ILE A 145 12.30 -5.48 -6.95
CA ILE A 145 11.80 -4.46 -6.01
C ILE A 145 12.78 -4.23 -4.87
N LYS A 146 13.23 -5.31 -4.23
CA LYS A 146 14.12 -5.26 -3.06
C LYS A 146 15.41 -4.47 -3.33
N PRO A 147 16.07 -4.55 -4.51
CA PRO A 147 17.26 -3.75 -4.78
C PRO A 147 17.01 -2.24 -4.94
N MET A 148 15.75 -1.79 -5.07
CA MET A 148 15.40 -0.38 -5.23
C MET A 148 15.32 0.39 -3.90
N PHE A 149 15.27 -0.32 -2.77
CA PHE A 149 15.02 0.23 -1.44
C PHE A 149 15.91 -0.45 -0.40
N ASP A 150 16.11 0.19 0.75
CA ASP A 150 16.76 -0.47 1.88
C ASP A 150 15.79 -1.45 2.56
N ASN A 151 16.32 -2.51 3.18
CA ASN A 151 15.50 -3.54 3.84
C ASN A 151 14.53 -3.00 4.91
N HIS A 152 14.90 -1.89 5.57
CA HIS A 152 14.08 -1.26 6.60
C HIS A 152 12.92 -0.44 6.03
N GLU A 153 12.98 -0.08 4.74
CA GLU A 153 11.94 0.68 4.03
C GLU A 153 10.84 -0.23 3.47
N LEU A 154 11.01 -1.55 3.54
CA LEU A 154 10.11 -2.54 2.95
C LEU A 154 9.41 -3.36 4.01
N VAL A 155 8.12 -3.65 3.77
CA VAL A 155 7.44 -4.80 4.38
C VAL A 155 8.05 -6.04 3.72
N ASP A 156 9.13 -6.53 4.32
CA ASP A 156 9.85 -7.69 3.82
C ASP A 156 8.94 -8.93 3.85
N GLN A 157 9.16 -9.82 2.89
CA GLN A 157 8.35 -11.01 2.68
C GLN A 157 9.22 -12.25 2.46
N GLU A 158 8.86 -13.34 3.12
CA GLU A 158 9.57 -14.62 3.07
C GLU A 158 8.61 -15.73 2.63
N LEU A 159 9.04 -16.59 1.70
CA LEU A 159 8.26 -17.75 1.29
C LEU A 159 8.30 -18.82 2.37
N VAL A 160 7.12 -19.25 2.84
CA VAL A 160 7.01 -20.33 3.83
C VAL A 160 6.13 -21.46 3.30
N ARG A 161 6.54 -22.69 3.60
CA ARG A 161 5.72 -23.89 3.34
C ARG A 161 4.67 -24.04 4.42
N LEU A 162 3.43 -24.26 4.02
CA LEU A 162 2.29 -24.42 4.92
C LEU A 162 2.03 -25.89 5.25
N PRO A 163 1.59 -26.21 6.48
CA PRO A 163 1.17 -27.56 6.83
C PRO A 163 0.05 -28.07 5.91
N LYS A 164 0.02 -29.39 5.70
CA LYS A 164 -1.04 -30.04 4.92
C LYS A 164 -2.41 -29.70 5.53
N GLY A 165 -3.36 -29.27 4.69
CA GLY A 165 -4.71 -28.91 5.13
C GLY A 165 -4.86 -27.49 5.69
N PHE A 166 -3.78 -26.73 5.89
CA PHE A 166 -3.84 -25.40 6.48
C PHE A 166 -4.72 -24.42 5.67
N ILE A 167 -4.56 -24.40 4.33
CA ILE A 167 -5.40 -23.57 3.44
C ILE A 167 -6.86 -24.02 3.47
N ALA A 168 -7.12 -25.33 3.51
CA ALA A 168 -8.48 -25.86 3.56
C ALA A 168 -9.18 -25.44 4.87
N TYR A 169 -8.46 -25.52 6.00
CA TYR A 169 -8.93 -25.02 7.29
C TYR A 169 -9.24 -23.52 7.23
N CYS A 170 -8.35 -22.69 6.67
CA CYS A 170 -8.60 -21.25 6.53
C CYS A 170 -9.83 -20.96 5.67
N ASN A 171 -10.02 -21.69 4.57
CA ASN A 171 -11.19 -21.54 3.70
C ASN A 171 -12.50 -21.92 4.41
N GLU A 172 -12.46 -22.91 5.30
CA GLU A 172 -13.63 -23.24 6.11
C GLU A 172 -13.96 -22.15 7.12
N GLN A 173 -12.96 -21.57 7.78
CA GLN A 173 -13.18 -20.42 8.66
C GLN A 173 -13.77 -19.23 7.90
N LEU A 174 -13.33 -18.96 6.66
CA LEU A 174 -13.92 -17.91 5.83
C LEU A 174 -15.42 -18.15 5.55
N ARG A 175 -15.86 -19.40 5.33
CA ARG A 175 -17.30 -19.71 5.16
C ARG A 175 -18.09 -19.49 6.44
N VAL A 176 -17.52 -19.87 7.58
CA VAL A 176 -18.11 -19.60 8.90
C VAL A 176 -18.26 -18.10 9.12
N ASP A 177 -17.24 -17.31 8.77
CA ASP A 177 -17.27 -15.85 8.89
C ASP A 177 -18.29 -15.20 7.94
N GLU A 178 -18.43 -15.73 6.72
CA GLU A 178 -19.49 -15.31 5.79
C GLU A 178 -20.90 -15.58 6.35
N ALA A 179 -21.12 -16.77 6.89
CA ALA A 179 -22.40 -17.15 7.51
C ALA A 179 -22.72 -16.28 8.75
N ARG A 180 -21.69 -15.81 9.47
CA ARG A 180 -21.82 -14.94 10.64
C ARG A 180 -21.87 -13.44 10.32
N ASN A 181 -21.70 -13.05 9.06
CA ASN A 181 -21.54 -11.65 8.65
C ASN A 181 -20.36 -10.92 9.31
N SER A 182 -19.30 -11.66 9.70
CA SER A 182 -18.06 -11.08 10.21
C SER A 182 -17.05 -10.74 9.10
N ARG A 183 -17.20 -11.35 7.91
CA ARG A 183 -16.44 -11.00 6.71
C ARG A 183 -17.13 -9.84 5.95
N PRO A 184 -16.39 -8.92 5.29
CA PRO A 184 -17.02 -7.90 4.45
C PRO A 184 -17.80 -8.51 3.27
N LYS A 185 -19.06 -8.07 3.06
CA LYS A 185 -19.97 -8.67 2.07
C LYS A 185 -19.43 -8.63 0.64
N GLU A 186 -18.74 -7.56 0.26
CA GLU A 186 -18.11 -7.44 -1.07
C GLU A 186 -16.96 -8.44 -1.32
N ARG A 187 -16.58 -9.23 -0.31
CA ARG A 187 -15.53 -10.26 -0.39
C ARG A 187 -16.06 -11.69 -0.44
N TYR A 188 -17.38 -11.88 -0.33
CA TYR A 188 -18.00 -13.19 -0.22
C TYR A 188 -17.74 -14.06 -1.46
N GLY A 189 -17.62 -15.37 -1.24
CA GLY A 189 -17.48 -16.36 -2.31
C GLY A 189 -16.09 -16.41 -2.97
N VAL A 190 -15.14 -15.59 -2.53
CA VAL A 190 -13.74 -15.64 -2.98
C VAL A 190 -12.86 -16.19 -1.87
N TYR A 191 -12.22 -17.33 -2.11
CA TYR A 191 -11.44 -18.08 -1.12
C TYR A 191 -9.95 -18.18 -1.48
N LEU A 192 -9.14 -18.76 -0.60
CA LEU A 192 -7.71 -18.99 -0.80
C LEU A 192 -7.43 -20.07 -1.84
N SER A 193 -6.33 -19.91 -2.57
CA SER A 193 -5.87 -20.89 -3.56
C SER A 193 -5.30 -22.13 -2.89
N THR A 194 -5.81 -23.30 -3.24
CA THR A 194 -5.33 -24.61 -2.76
C THR A 194 -4.25 -25.23 -3.66
N LYS A 195 -3.83 -24.52 -4.71
CA LYS A 195 -2.92 -25.05 -5.75
C LYS A 195 -1.46 -25.14 -5.30
N GLU A 196 -1.08 -24.36 -4.29
CA GLU A 196 0.30 -24.25 -3.81
C GLU A 196 0.30 -24.37 -2.28
N PRO A 197 1.18 -25.20 -1.68
CA PRO A 197 1.27 -25.37 -0.23
C PRO A 197 2.13 -24.26 0.42
N PHE A 198 1.97 -23.02 -0.04
CA PHE A 198 2.84 -21.90 0.36
C PHE A 198 2.04 -20.69 0.84
N GLY A 199 2.70 -19.85 1.62
CA GLY A 199 2.26 -18.52 2.02
C GLY A 199 3.45 -17.57 2.09
N LEU A 200 3.18 -16.28 2.29
CA LEU A 200 4.22 -15.29 2.52
C LEU A 200 4.17 -14.84 3.98
N MET A 201 5.28 -15.00 4.68
CA MET A 201 5.45 -14.41 6.00
C MET A 201 5.97 -12.98 5.84
N ILE A 202 5.17 -12.00 6.26
CA ILE A 202 5.44 -10.58 6.03
C ILE A 202 5.71 -9.85 7.34
N THR A 203 6.45 -8.74 7.28
CA THR A 203 6.68 -7.86 8.43
C THR A 203 5.37 -7.35 9.04
N ASP A 204 5.19 -7.49 10.35
CA ASP A 204 4.00 -7.00 11.07
C ASP A 204 4.14 -5.50 11.36
N MET A 205 3.35 -4.69 10.64
CA MET A 205 3.23 -3.25 10.88
C MET A 205 2.03 -2.88 11.76
N THR A 206 1.31 -3.86 12.31
CA THR A 206 0.17 -3.57 13.18
C THR A 206 0.63 -2.96 14.52
N PRO A 207 -0.15 -2.05 15.10
CA PRO A 207 0.13 -1.52 16.43
C PRO A 207 0.12 -2.63 17.48
N VAL A 208 1.05 -2.54 18.44
CA VAL A 208 1.06 -3.47 19.58
C VAL A 208 -0.13 -3.14 20.49
N THR A 209 -0.96 -4.14 20.79
CA THR A 209 -2.14 -3.97 21.66
C THR A 209 -1.73 -3.41 23.03
N GLY A 210 -2.39 -2.34 23.47
CA GLY A 210 -2.14 -1.70 24.77
C GLY A 210 -0.95 -0.74 24.81
N SER A 211 -0.16 -0.61 23.73
CA SER A 211 0.99 0.30 23.68
C SER A 211 0.61 1.77 23.43
N GLY A 212 -0.63 2.02 22.97
CA GLY A 212 -1.05 3.32 22.45
C GLY A 212 -0.44 3.67 21.08
N GLU A 213 0.31 2.77 20.45
CA GLU A 213 0.73 2.93 19.04
C GLU A 213 -0.50 3.05 18.12
N CYS A 214 -0.38 3.84 17.07
CA CYS A 214 -1.32 3.82 15.95
C CYS A 214 -0.61 3.59 14.62
N LEU A 215 -1.38 3.19 13.61
CA LEU A 215 -0.90 2.95 12.25
C LEU A 215 -1.58 3.91 11.29
N TRP A 216 -0.77 4.66 10.55
CA TRP A 216 -1.20 5.45 9.41
C TRP A 216 -0.97 4.65 8.13
N GLU A 217 -2.01 4.47 7.33
CA GLU A 217 -1.97 3.66 6.09
C GLU A 217 -2.48 4.48 4.91
N PHE A 218 -1.69 4.54 3.84
CA PHE A 218 -2.10 5.19 2.59
C PHE A 218 -1.35 4.64 1.38
N LYS A 219 -1.95 4.78 0.20
CA LYS A 219 -1.26 4.53 -1.06
C LYS A 219 -0.71 5.85 -1.60
N PRO A 220 0.62 6.04 -1.75
CA PRO A 220 1.19 7.29 -2.27
C PRO A 220 0.73 7.62 -3.69
N LYS A 221 0.34 6.61 -4.48
CA LYS A 221 -0.10 6.72 -5.88
C LYS A 221 1.00 7.28 -6.79
N TRP A 222 0.62 8.14 -7.73
CA TRP A 222 1.48 8.72 -8.75
C TRP A 222 2.13 9.98 -8.18
N LEU A 223 3.38 9.87 -7.76
CA LEU A 223 4.17 10.97 -7.17
C LEU A 223 4.80 11.89 -8.25
N LEU A 224 4.48 11.61 -9.51
CA LEU A 224 4.84 12.36 -10.71
C LEU A 224 3.61 12.41 -11.62
N GLN A 225 3.55 13.43 -12.48
CA GLN A 225 2.48 13.52 -13.47
C GLN A 225 2.57 12.35 -14.47
N SER A 226 1.42 11.92 -15.00
CA SER A 226 1.37 10.93 -16.08
C SER A 226 2.11 11.45 -17.31
N PRO A 227 2.94 10.63 -17.99
CA PRO A 227 3.55 11.01 -19.26
C PRO A 227 2.53 11.20 -20.38
N SER A 228 1.27 10.78 -20.19
CA SER A 228 0.17 11.01 -21.13
C SER A 228 -0.71 12.20 -20.78
N ALA A 229 -0.44 12.86 -19.65
CA ALA A 229 -1.20 14.05 -19.30
C ALA A 229 -0.93 15.16 -20.34
N PRO A 230 -1.96 15.89 -20.80
CA PRO A 230 -1.79 17.06 -21.64
C PRO A 230 -0.87 18.11 -21.00
N PRO A 231 -0.14 18.92 -21.80
CA PRO A 231 0.74 19.97 -21.27
C PRO A 231 0.01 21.03 -20.43
N ASP A 232 -1.29 21.23 -20.68
CA ASP A 232 -2.16 22.17 -19.97
C ASP A 232 -2.92 21.51 -18.79
N ALA A 233 -2.51 20.31 -18.37
CA ALA A 233 -3.18 19.58 -17.31
C ALA A 233 -3.19 20.36 -15.98
N LYS A 234 -4.40 20.65 -15.48
CA LYS A 234 -4.65 21.30 -14.18
C LYS A 234 -4.78 20.30 -13.03
N ARG A 235 -4.87 19.00 -13.35
CA ARG A 235 -4.93 17.91 -12.37
C ARG A 235 -3.84 16.88 -12.62
N CYS A 236 -3.27 16.33 -11.56
CA CYS A 236 -2.48 15.10 -11.66
C CYS A 236 -3.41 13.92 -12.00
N ARG A 237 -2.85 12.84 -12.53
CA ARG A 237 -3.61 11.63 -12.89
C ARG A 237 -4.55 11.13 -11.80
N THR A 238 -4.07 11.12 -10.55
CA THR A 238 -4.87 10.62 -9.42
C THR A 238 -6.05 11.52 -9.13
N CYS A 239 -5.88 12.84 -9.20
CA CYS A 239 -6.95 13.81 -9.01
C CYS A 239 -7.95 13.79 -10.18
N ALA A 240 -7.48 13.70 -11.43
CA ALA A 240 -8.33 13.56 -12.61
C ALA A 240 -9.19 12.28 -12.51
N LEU A 241 -8.57 11.14 -12.17
CA LEU A 241 -9.28 9.87 -11.97
C LEU A 241 -10.27 9.92 -10.81
N ARG A 242 -9.94 10.61 -9.72
CA ARG A 242 -10.87 10.79 -8.59
C ARG A 242 -12.09 11.60 -9.03
N GLU A 243 -11.90 12.70 -9.75
CA GLU A 243 -13.02 13.53 -10.20
C GLU A 243 -13.90 12.79 -11.21
N MET A 244 -13.33 12.08 -12.19
CA MET A 244 -14.10 11.23 -13.09
C MET A 244 -14.94 10.19 -12.33
N LYS A 245 -14.38 9.58 -11.27
CA LYS A 245 -15.12 8.63 -10.43
C LYS A 245 -16.21 9.30 -9.60
N ASN A 246 -15.95 10.49 -9.06
CA ASN A 246 -16.93 11.25 -8.29
C ASN A 246 -18.08 11.74 -9.17
N PHE A 247 -17.81 12.17 -10.39
CA PHE A 247 -18.85 12.48 -11.38
C PHE A 247 -19.75 11.27 -11.64
N ASN A 248 -19.16 10.10 -11.92
CA ASN A 248 -19.93 8.87 -12.10
C ASN A 248 -20.71 8.49 -10.84
N ALA A 249 -20.15 8.71 -9.64
CA ALA A 249 -20.81 8.46 -8.38
C ALA A 249 -22.03 9.38 -8.19
N ARG A 250 -21.88 10.69 -8.45
CA ARG A 250 -22.96 11.69 -8.42
C ARG A 250 -24.12 11.26 -9.33
N ASN A 251 -23.82 10.90 -10.57
CA ASN A 251 -24.83 10.47 -11.55
C ASN A 251 -25.56 9.18 -11.13
N ALA A 252 -24.89 8.33 -10.35
CA ALA A 252 -25.47 7.11 -9.79
C ALA A 252 -26.10 7.31 -8.38
N GLY A 253 -26.18 8.55 -7.87
CA GLY A 253 -26.71 8.85 -6.53
C GLY A 253 -25.82 8.35 -5.36
N ASN A 254 -24.55 8.06 -5.63
CA ASN A 254 -23.59 7.58 -4.63
C ASN A 254 -22.77 8.72 -4.03
N SER A 255 -22.21 8.49 -2.83
CA SER A 255 -21.36 9.46 -2.15
C SER A 255 -20.02 9.68 -2.87
N GLU A 256 -19.59 10.94 -2.89
CA GLU A 256 -18.27 11.32 -3.42
C GLU A 256 -17.15 10.88 -2.47
N LYS A 257 -15.97 10.59 -3.04
CA LYS A 257 -14.78 10.27 -2.28
C LYS A 257 -13.81 11.44 -2.27
N GLN A 258 -13.38 11.85 -1.08
CA GLN A 258 -12.28 12.79 -0.89
C GLN A 258 -10.97 12.04 -0.65
N SER A 259 -9.86 12.63 -1.09
CA SER A 259 -8.51 12.11 -0.87
C SER A 259 -7.47 13.19 -1.18
N PHE A 260 -6.24 13.02 -0.72
CA PHE A 260 -5.15 13.96 -0.97
C PHE A 260 -4.72 14.00 -2.45
N CYS A 261 -3.99 15.05 -2.83
CA CYS A 261 -3.22 15.06 -4.08
C CYS A 261 -1.86 14.39 -3.84
N PRO A 262 -1.47 13.34 -4.60
CA PRO A 262 -0.17 12.70 -4.41
C PRO A 262 1.05 13.61 -4.52
N LEU A 263 0.96 14.66 -5.33
CA LEU A 263 2.05 15.63 -5.49
C LEU A 263 2.28 16.45 -4.22
N ASP A 264 1.25 16.61 -3.38
CA ASP A 264 1.39 17.27 -2.08
C ASP A 264 2.29 16.47 -1.13
N LEU A 265 2.31 15.13 -1.21
CA LEU A 265 3.12 14.29 -0.32
C LEU A 265 4.63 14.46 -0.53
N VAL A 266 5.03 14.88 -1.72
CA VAL A 266 6.43 15.07 -2.14
C VAL A 266 6.75 16.53 -2.44
N SER A 267 5.89 17.44 -1.98
CA SER A 267 6.13 18.88 -2.09
C SER A 267 7.23 19.32 -1.14
N ASP A 268 8.00 20.32 -1.56
CA ASP A 268 8.94 21.02 -0.69
C ASP A 268 8.23 21.93 0.33
N ASN A 269 6.95 22.26 0.10
CA ASN A 269 6.13 23.02 1.02
C ASN A 269 5.48 22.11 2.06
N PHE A 270 5.85 22.31 3.33
CA PHE A 270 5.33 21.56 4.46
C PHE A 270 3.80 21.63 4.59
N GLU A 271 3.19 22.80 4.31
CA GLU A 271 1.74 22.96 4.43
C GLU A 271 0.96 22.10 3.44
N GLU A 272 1.55 21.80 2.27
CA GLU A 272 0.94 20.88 1.32
C GLU A 272 0.98 19.44 1.83
N VAL A 273 2.11 19.02 2.41
CA VAL A 273 2.23 17.70 3.06
C VAL A 273 1.25 17.59 4.23
N LEU A 274 1.18 18.62 5.09
CA LEU A 274 0.24 18.67 6.20
C LEU A 274 -1.21 18.56 5.74
N ARG A 275 -1.58 19.27 4.66
CA ARG A 275 -2.89 19.13 4.04
C ARG A 275 -3.14 17.71 3.55
N ALA A 276 -2.17 17.07 2.89
CA ALA A 276 -2.33 15.70 2.41
C ALA A 276 -2.64 14.72 3.54
N THR A 277 -2.01 14.88 4.71
CA THR A 277 -2.25 14.00 5.87
C THR A 277 -3.69 14.05 6.40
N ARG A 278 -4.46 15.12 6.14
CA ARG A 278 -5.89 15.20 6.52
C ARG A 278 -6.71 14.05 5.94
N PHE A 279 -6.30 13.51 4.79
CA PHE A 279 -7.03 12.46 4.08
C PHE A 279 -6.42 11.07 4.23
N ILE A 280 -5.39 10.92 5.08
CA ILE A 280 -4.77 9.64 5.37
C ILE A 280 -5.50 8.99 6.55
N CYS A 281 -5.77 7.69 6.44
CA CYS A 281 -6.34 6.95 7.56
C CYS A 281 -5.25 6.73 8.61
N GLY A 282 -5.48 7.20 9.82
CA GLY A 282 -4.51 7.13 10.91
C GLY A 282 -5.15 7.45 12.27
N GLY A 283 -4.33 7.46 13.31
CA GLY A 283 -4.73 7.81 14.67
C GLY A 283 -4.22 9.18 15.08
N HIS A 284 -3.54 9.26 16.22
CA HIS A 284 -2.96 10.49 16.76
C HIS A 284 -1.74 10.97 15.96
N GLY A 285 -1.28 12.19 16.28
CA GLY A 285 0.01 12.70 15.82
C GLY A 285 0.06 13.23 14.39
N ARG A 286 -1.05 13.70 13.80
CA ARG A 286 -1.12 14.18 12.40
C ARG A 286 0.01 15.13 12.00
N LYS A 287 0.27 16.18 12.78
CA LYS A 287 1.35 17.15 12.51
C LYS A 287 2.73 16.50 12.56
N ARG A 288 2.96 15.57 13.49
CA ARG A 288 4.19 14.77 13.60
C ARG A 288 4.36 13.84 12.40
N VAL A 289 3.28 13.20 11.94
CA VAL A 289 3.27 12.40 10.71
C VAL A 289 3.57 13.26 9.49
N ALA A 290 2.95 14.44 9.37
CA ALA A 290 3.25 15.37 8.28
C ALA A 290 4.73 15.79 8.28
N ALA A 291 5.29 16.11 9.46
CA ALA A 291 6.70 16.48 9.61
C ALA A 291 7.64 15.32 9.26
N PHE A 292 7.25 14.10 9.61
CA PHE A 292 7.99 12.90 9.27
C PHE A 292 7.93 12.56 7.77
N LEU A 293 6.79 12.81 7.11
CA LEU A 293 6.60 12.57 5.68
C LEU A 293 7.26 13.66 4.81
N HIS A 294 7.33 14.90 5.31
CA HIS A 294 7.99 15.99 4.60
C HIS A 294 9.45 15.67 4.35
N ARG A 295 9.83 15.59 3.07
CA ARG A 295 11.18 15.20 2.62
C ARG A 295 11.64 13.82 3.12
N ASN A 296 10.69 12.91 3.41
CA ASN A 296 10.99 11.54 3.82
C ASN A 296 11.78 10.79 2.73
N SER A 297 12.88 10.14 3.11
CA SER A 297 13.79 9.46 2.18
C SER A 297 13.09 8.34 1.39
N THR A 298 12.21 7.57 2.02
CA THR A 298 11.49 6.46 1.37
C THR A 298 10.48 6.96 0.34
N LEU A 299 9.73 8.03 0.64
CA LEU A 299 8.83 8.65 -0.35
C LEU A 299 9.60 9.25 -1.53
N LEU A 300 10.71 9.94 -1.26
CA LEU A 300 11.56 10.52 -2.31
C LEU A 300 12.24 9.42 -3.15
N ARG A 301 12.67 8.32 -2.54
CA ARG A 301 13.18 7.14 -3.25
C ARG A 301 12.10 6.52 -4.12
N LEU A 302 10.88 6.35 -3.60
CA LEU A 302 9.75 5.85 -4.38
C LEU A 302 9.46 6.76 -5.58
N GLN A 303 9.49 8.08 -5.39
CA GLN A 303 9.33 9.04 -6.48
C GLN A 303 10.43 8.90 -7.55
N GLU A 304 11.69 8.75 -7.13
CA GLU A 304 12.82 8.48 -8.04
C GLU A 304 12.60 7.19 -8.84
N CYS A 305 12.25 6.10 -8.16
CA CYS A 305 11.93 4.83 -8.82
C CYS A 305 10.77 4.97 -9.80
N GLN A 306 9.72 5.76 -9.48
CA GLN A 306 8.63 6.05 -10.41
C GLN A 306 9.09 6.86 -11.62
N ARG A 307 10.10 7.73 -11.49
CA ARG A 307 10.69 8.49 -12.59
C ARG A 307 11.46 7.58 -13.54
N GLN A 308 12.26 6.67 -12.98
CA GLN A 308 13.07 5.72 -13.74
C GLN A 308 12.19 4.65 -14.41
N MET A 309 11.24 4.09 -13.67
CA MET A 309 10.27 3.10 -14.13
C MET A 309 8.99 3.81 -14.59
N ASN A 310 9.03 4.39 -15.79
CA ASN A 310 7.96 5.22 -16.35
C ASN A 310 7.20 4.54 -17.52
N ALA A 311 7.19 3.21 -17.58
CA ALA A 311 6.41 2.44 -18.53
C ALA A 311 4.90 2.45 -18.15
N VAL A 312 4.29 3.63 -18.19
CA VAL A 312 2.92 3.90 -17.76
C VAL A 312 2.20 4.86 -18.72
N GLY A 313 0.92 5.13 -18.46
CA GLY A 313 0.08 5.88 -19.38
C GLY A 313 -0.09 5.16 -20.72
N LEU A 314 -0.43 5.90 -21.77
CA LEU A 314 -0.54 5.38 -23.13
C LEU A 314 0.81 4.87 -23.69
N PRO A 315 1.96 5.57 -23.52
CA PRO A 315 3.26 5.07 -23.97
C PRO A 315 3.65 3.74 -23.31
N GLY A 316 3.35 3.58 -22.02
CA GLY A 316 3.61 2.35 -21.28
C GLY A 316 2.88 1.11 -21.81
N LEU A 317 1.88 1.29 -22.68
CA LEU A 317 1.14 0.18 -23.27
C LEU A 317 1.98 -0.64 -24.27
N GLN A 318 3.07 -0.07 -24.78
CA GLN A 318 3.98 -0.72 -25.73
C GLN A 318 5.25 -1.28 -25.07
N ALA A 319 5.51 -0.93 -23.81
CA ALA A 319 6.67 -1.43 -23.07
C ALA A 319 6.63 -2.94 -22.87
N ASN A 320 7.75 -3.60 -22.60
CA ASN A 320 7.71 -5.02 -22.24
C ASN A 320 6.90 -5.24 -20.95
N PHE A 321 6.41 -6.47 -20.76
CA PHE A 321 5.48 -6.76 -19.67
C PHE A 321 6.07 -6.44 -18.29
N ARG A 322 7.39 -6.66 -18.12
CA ARG A 322 8.09 -6.55 -16.84
C ARG A 322 8.25 -5.10 -16.42
N GLU A 323 8.77 -4.26 -17.31
CA GLU A 323 8.91 -2.81 -17.07
C GLU A 323 7.58 -2.19 -16.69
N ARG A 324 6.52 -2.53 -17.43
CA ARG A 324 5.16 -2.07 -17.14
C ARG A 324 4.66 -2.55 -15.79
N ALA A 325 4.86 -3.83 -15.47
CA ALA A 325 4.44 -4.41 -14.21
C ALA A 325 5.12 -3.70 -13.02
N ILE A 326 6.44 -3.50 -13.07
CA ILE A 326 7.19 -2.75 -12.05
C ILE A 326 6.67 -1.31 -11.95
N SER A 327 6.54 -0.63 -13.09
CA SER A 327 6.12 0.77 -13.14
C SER A 327 4.73 0.97 -12.52
N MET A 328 3.81 0.04 -12.77
CA MET A 328 2.47 0.03 -12.18
C MET A 328 2.47 -0.39 -10.70
N THR A 329 3.36 -1.30 -10.29
CA THR A 329 3.54 -1.72 -8.89
C THR A 329 3.98 -0.56 -8.01
N LEU A 330 4.98 0.21 -8.44
CA LEU A 330 5.47 1.37 -7.68
C LEU A 330 4.40 2.46 -7.46
N ARG A 331 3.38 2.52 -8.32
CA ARG A 331 2.26 3.48 -8.23
C ARG A 331 1.02 2.93 -7.52
N ASP A 332 1.02 1.66 -7.13
CA ASP A 332 -0.07 1.01 -6.40
C ASP A 332 0.43 0.18 -5.20
N CYS A 333 1.55 0.59 -4.64
CA CYS A 333 2.05 0.17 -3.33
C CYS A 333 1.33 0.93 -2.21
N THR A 334 1.51 0.45 -0.98
CA THR A 334 0.96 1.02 0.24
C THR A 334 2.10 1.42 1.16
N MET A 335 2.03 2.61 1.75
CA MET A 335 2.93 3.05 2.81
C MET A 335 2.23 2.90 4.16
N PHE A 336 2.94 2.27 5.08
CA PHE A 336 2.56 2.07 6.47
C PHE A 336 3.47 2.93 7.35
N VAL A 337 2.90 3.76 8.21
CA VAL A 337 3.65 4.58 9.18
C VAL A 337 3.18 4.24 10.58
N LYS A 338 4.03 3.59 11.38
CA LYS A 338 3.78 3.32 12.79
C LYS A 338 4.13 4.54 13.62
N VAL A 339 3.20 4.96 14.46
CA VAL A 339 3.33 6.15 15.31
C VAL A 339 3.24 5.74 16.78
N PRO A 340 4.36 5.76 17.51
CA PRO A 340 4.36 5.53 18.95
C PRO A 340 3.57 6.60 19.71
N LEU A 341 3.01 6.22 20.87
CA LEU A 341 2.40 7.17 21.79
C LEU A 341 3.43 8.16 22.35
N ASP A 342 4.61 7.65 22.70
CA ASP A 342 5.76 8.46 23.12
C ASP A 342 6.28 9.30 21.93
N GLU A 343 6.23 10.62 22.08
CA GLU A 343 6.66 11.56 21.05
C GLU A 343 8.18 11.52 20.81
N LEU A 344 8.96 11.02 21.76
CA LEU A 344 10.42 10.91 21.66
C LEU A 344 10.87 9.71 20.80
N GLN A 345 10.02 8.69 20.65
CA GLN A 345 10.35 7.54 19.82
C GLN A 345 10.25 7.88 18.33
N PRO A 346 11.11 7.32 17.46
CA PRO A 346 11.02 7.59 16.03
C PRO A 346 9.78 6.92 15.42
N LEU A 347 9.22 7.54 14.38
CA LEU A 347 8.24 6.90 13.50
C LEU A 347 8.95 5.89 12.59
N GLU A 348 8.27 4.79 12.29
CA GLU A 348 8.75 3.77 11.35
C GLU A 348 7.86 3.77 10.11
N ALA A 349 8.45 3.83 8.92
CA ALA A 349 7.72 3.75 7.66
C ALA A 349 8.20 2.61 6.77
N ARG A 350 7.25 1.89 6.19
CA ARG A 350 7.53 0.78 5.26
C ARG A 350 6.57 0.76 4.09
N LEU A 351 7.07 0.38 2.92
CA LEU A 351 6.30 0.10 1.71
C LEU A 351 5.92 -1.37 1.63
N GLY A 352 4.64 -1.64 1.42
CA GLY A 352 4.08 -2.96 1.13
C GLY A 352 3.23 -2.99 -0.14
N ASP A 353 2.57 -4.11 -0.38
CA ASP A 353 1.75 -4.36 -1.60
C ASP A 353 2.52 -4.25 -2.92
N LEU A 354 3.78 -4.67 -2.92
CA LEU A 354 4.72 -4.57 -4.03
C LEU A 354 4.69 -5.79 -4.98
N ASP A 355 3.55 -6.48 -5.09
CA ASP A 355 3.37 -7.52 -6.10
C ASP A 355 3.32 -6.90 -7.49
N PHE A 356 3.90 -7.58 -8.47
CA PHE A 356 3.86 -7.17 -9.87
C PHE A 356 2.41 -7.02 -10.37
N LYS A 357 2.06 -5.84 -10.88
CA LYS A 357 0.74 -5.61 -11.46
C LYS A 357 0.71 -6.17 -12.89
N SER A 358 0.10 -7.33 -13.05
CA SER A 358 -0.10 -7.93 -14.37
C SER A 358 -1.15 -7.16 -15.19
N GLY A 359 -0.92 -7.05 -16.50
CA GLY A 359 -1.90 -6.55 -17.47
C GLY A 359 -2.96 -7.57 -17.90
N ILE A 360 -2.86 -8.80 -17.37
CA ILE A 360 -3.73 -9.94 -17.71
C ILE A 360 -5.13 -9.75 -17.14
N GLY A 361 -6.13 -10.39 -17.75
CA GLY A 361 -7.51 -10.39 -17.27
C GLY A 361 -8.23 -9.06 -17.49
N GLY A 362 -7.97 -8.42 -18.64
CA GLY A 362 -8.59 -7.15 -19.02
C GLY A 362 -7.98 -5.90 -18.37
N LYS A 363 -7.04 -6.05 -17.43
CA LYS A 363 -6.40 -4.91 -16.75
C LYS A 363 -5.68 -3.97 -17.70
N LEU A 364 -5.00 -4.51 -18.71
CA LEU A 364 -4.30 -3.68 -19.68
C LEU A 364 -5.26 -2.80 -20.48
N GLN A 365 -6.36 -3.37 -20.93
CA GLN A 365 -7.41 -2.63 -21.63
C GLN A 365 -8.05 -1.58 -20.70
N TYR A 366 -8.35 -1.96 -19.47
CA TYR A 366 -8.85 -1.02 -18.45
C TYR A 366 -7.89 0.17 -18.23
N TRP A 367 -6.57 -0.07 -18.18
CA TRP A 367 -5.59 1.02 -18.02
C TRP A 367 -5.57 1.94 -19.23
N ARG A 368 -5.62 1.38 -20.45
CA ARG A 368 -5.72 2.16 -21.70
C ARG A 368 -6.97 3.03 -21.71
N GLU A 369 -8.14 2.43 -21.55
CA GLU A 369 -9.43 3.12 -21.60
C GLU A 369 -9.53 4.18 -20.51
N THR A 370 -9.04 3.87 -19.31
CA THR A 370 -8.99 4.87 -18.23
C THR A 370 -8.12 6.05 -18.64
N GLU A 371 -6.91 5.82 -19.15
CA GLU A 371 -6.01 6.92 -19.52
C GLU A 371 -6.56 7.75 -20.69
N SER A 372 -7.08 7.11 -21.73
CA SER A 372 -7.72 7.78 -22.87
C SER A 372 -8.85 8.69 -22.41
N ARG A 373 -9.76 8.19 -21.57
CA ARG A 373 -10.87 9.00 -21.03
C ARG A 373 -10.41 10.19 -20.20
N LEU A 374 -9.37 10.02 -19.37
CA LEU A 374 -8.84 11.14 -18.59
C LEU A 374 -8.36 12.30 -19.47
N ILE A 375 -7.91 12.00 -20.69
CA ILE A 375 -7.43 12.96 -21.68
C ILE A 375 -8.61 13.49 -22.50
N GLU A 376 -9.30 12.59 -23.22
CA GLU A 376 -10.32 12.90 -24.22
C GLU A 376 -11.55 13.58 -23.61
N ASP A 377 -11.96 13.16 -22.40
CA ASP A 377 -13.11 13.75 -21.71
C ASP A 377 -12.71 15.03 -20.94
N GLY A 378 -11.44 15.47 -20.98
CA GLY A 378 -11.01 16.76 -20.38
C GLY A 378 -10.81 16.75 -18.86
N TRP A 379 -10.69 15.58 -18.22
CA TRP A 379 -10.50 15.48 -16.76
C TRP A 379 -9.15 16.04 -16.29
N TYR A 380 -8.10 15.89 -17.10
CA TYR A 380 -6.78 16.47 -16.84
C TYR A 380 -6.78 18.00 -16.93
N SER A 381 -7.19 18.55 -18.07
CA SER A 381 -7.15 19.99 -18.39
C SER A 381 -8.19 20.80 -17.61
N GLY A 382 -9.13 20.10 -16.98
CA GLY A 382 -10.19 20.77 -16.25
C GLY A 382 -11.19 21.41 -17.19
N THR A 383 -11.61 20.70 -18.24
CA THR A 383 -12.57 21.18 -19.25
C THR A 383 -13.86 20.35 -19.33
N HIS A 384 -13.96 19.24 -18.59
CA HIS A 384 -15.18 18.43 -18.55
C HIS A 384 -16.39 19.23 -18.02
N PRO A 385 -17.55 19.24 -18.72
CA PRO A 385 -18.78 19.86 -18.22
C PRO A 385 -19.18 19.28 -16.85
N ASP A 386 -19.59 20.09 -15.88
CA ASP A 386 -20.02 19.61 -14.53
C ASP A 386 -18.94 18.99 -13.63
N GLN A 387 -17.66 19.14 -13.99
CA GLN A 387 -16.58 18.88 -13.03
C GLN A 387 -16.57 19.95 -11.92
N LYS A 388 -16.14 19.58 -10.72
CA LYS A 388 -15.94 20.53 -9.62
C LYS A 388 -14.52 21.10 -9.58
N SER A 389 -14.35 22.16 -8.78
CA SER A 389 -13.03 22.66 -8.40
C SER A 389 -12.18 21.53 -7.82
N SER A 390 -10.87 21.58 -8.05
CA SER A 390 -9.97 20.55 -7.57
C SER A 390 -8.89 21.15 -6.69
N GLU A 391 -8.65 20.52 -5.56
CA GLU A 391 -7.51 20.82 -4.69
C GLU A 391 -6.25 20.13 -5.22
N CYS A 392 -5.97 20.17 -6.53
CA CYS A 392 -4.78 19.55 -7.08
C CYS A 392 -3.64 20.55 -7.13
N SER A 393 -2.41 20.11 -6.86
CA SER A 393 -1.20 20.95 -6.88
C SER A 393 -0.88 21.57 -8.23
N LEU A 394 -1.45 21.06 -9.32
CA LEU A 394 -1.26 21.63 -10.65
C LEU A 394 -2.22 22.78 -10.98
N GLN A 395 -3.24 23.04 -10.14
CA GLN A 395 -4.27 24.04 -10.45
C GLN A 395 -3.85 25.48 -10.09
N GLY A 396 -2.69 25.69 -9.45
CA GLY A 396 -2.21 26.99 -9.01
C GLY A 396 -2.49 27.26 -7.52
N PRO A 397 -2.49 28.54 -7.08
CA PRO A 397 -2.84 28.92 -5.70
C PRO A 397 -4.22 28.36 -5.33
N ARG A 398 -4.30 27.70 -4.18
CA ARG A 398 -5.55 27.12 -3.69
C ARG A 398 -6.13 28.08 -2.66
N ASP A 399 -7.46 28.24 -2.66
CA ASP A 399 -8.13 29.04 -1.63
C ASP A 399 -7.82 28.45 -0.25
N ASP A 400 -7.41 29.32 0.68
CA ASP A 400 -7.22 28.96 2.08
C ASP A 400 -8.60 28.58 2.65
N PHE A 401 -8.80 27.30 2.93
CA PHE A 401 -9.99 26.89 3.67
C PHE A 401 -9.87 27.32 5.13
N PRO A 402 -11.00 27.61 5.80
CA PRO A 402 -11.00 27.82 7.24
C PRO A 402 -10.38 26.59 7.89
N THR A 403 -9.38 26.82 8.74
CA THR A 403 -8.89 25.82 9.70
C THR A 403 -10.09 25.28 10.45
N PHE A 404 -10.57 24.10 10.09
CA PHE A 404 -11.43 23.33 10.99
C PHE A 404 -10.56 23.07 12.22
N GLU A 405 -10.90 23.73 13.32
CA GLU A 405 -10.29 23.50 14.63
C GLU A 405 -10.17 21.99 14.82
N GLU A 406 -8.95 21.54 15.09
CA GLU A 406 -8.67 20.17 15.49
C GLU A 406 -9.57 19.91 16.69
N ARG A 407 -10.66 19.16 16.50
CA ARG A 407 -11.35 18.53 17.61
C ARG A 407 -10.37 17.51 18.15
N GLU A 408 -9.60 17.93 19.15
CA GLU A 408 -8.95 17.06 20.11
C GLU A 408 -10.05 16.17 20.71
N THR A 409 -10.16 14.95 20.21
CA THR A 409 -10.86 13.84 20.87
C THR A 409 -10.00 12.61 20.80
#